data_AF-X1KEW3-F1
#
_entry.id   AF-X1KEW3-F1
#
_cell.length_a   1.000
_cell.length_b   1.000
_cell.length_c   1.000
_cell.angle_alpha   90.00
_cell.angle_beta   90.00
_cell.angle_gamma   90.00
#
_symmetry.space_group_name_H-M   'P 1'
#
loop_
_entity.id
_entity.type
_entity.pdbx_description
1 polymer ?
#
loop_
_entity_poly.entity_id
_entity_poly.type
_entity_poly.pdbx_seq_one_letter_code
_entity_poly.pdbx_strand_id
1 'polypeptide(L)'
;LNSPLATYGNLAHRILTFTYRNFNGMVPAPGELDEQSQRLLHKAETTLSDVDRALYRCSFREAIRQIMFLAQEANRYLDDQAPWKTIKKSPETSAKSAYTVLSVLSVLKTAFYPFLPFSSEKLHTSLGFVGSVSEAGWKFQSPVPGQKLHQPQPLFVKLDDSVIA
;
A
#
# COMPACT_ATOMS: atom_id res chain seq x y z
N LEU A 1 17.70 -10.60 3.13
CA LEU A 1 16.80 -10.13 2.05
C LEU A 1 16.46 -8.66 2.27
N ASN A 2 17.32 -7.76 1.79
CA ASN A 2 17.08 -6.31 1.77
C ASN A 2 16.78 -5.87 0.33
N SER A 3 15.76 -6.46 -0.33
CA SER A 3 15.36 -6.01 -1.67
C SER A 3 14.22 -4.98 -1.57
N PRO A 4 14.16 -3.99 -2.47
CA PRO A 4 13.09 -3.00 -2.47
C PRO A 4 11.69 -3.63 -2.53
N LEU A 5 11.51 -4.70 -3.32
CA LEU A 5 10.26 -5.46 -3.39
C LEU A 5 9.90 -6.14 -2.07
N ALA A 6 10.89 -6.66 -1.32
CA ALA A 6 10.65 -7.21 0.01
C ALA A 6 10.17 -6.12 0.98
N THR A 7 10.71 -4.90 0.89
CA THR A 7 10.26 -3.74 1.68
C THR A 7 8.82 -3.36 1.38
N TYR A 8 8.41 -3.34 0.11
CA TYR A 8 7.01 -3.12 -0.28
C TYR A 8 6.09 -4.24 0.21
N GLY A 9 6.47 -5.51 0.02
CA GLY A 9 5.69 -6.65 0.50
C GLY A 9 5.54 -6.67 2.02
N ASN A 10 6.60 -6.29 2.74
CA ASN A 10 6.58 -6.18 4.20
C ASN A 10 5.65 -5.08 4.68
N LEU A 11 5.67 -3.89 4.05
CA LEU A 11 4.72 -2.81 4.32
C LEU A 11 3.28 -3.30 4.22
N ALA A 12 2.92 -3.87 3.06
CA ALA A 12 1.58 -4.36 2.79
C ALA A 12 1.13 -5.38 3.85
N HIS A 13 1.98 -6.38 4.11
CA HIS A 13 1.67 -7.42 5.08
C HIS A 13 1.50 -6.86 6.51
N ARG A 14 2.39 -5.96 6.96
CA ARG A 14 2.35 -5.36 8.30
C ARG A 14 1.07 -4.58 8.52
N ILE A 15 0.72 -3.68 7.61
CA ILE A 15 -0.46 -2.84 7.80
C ILE A 15 -1.76 -3.63 7.61
N LEU A 16 -1.85 -4.53 6.63
CA LEU A 16 -3.05 -5.37 6.46
C LEU A 16 -3.27 -6.26 7.69
N THR A 17 -2.21 -6.89 8.22
CA THR A 17 -2.28 -7.70 9.45
C THR A 17 -2.68 -6.86 10.66
N PHE A 18 -2.09 -5.69 10.81
CA PHE A 18 -2.44 -4.77 11.88
C PHE A 18 -3.91 -4.37 11.80
N THR A 19 -4.37 -3.93 10.62
CA THR A 19 -5.74 -3.46 10.45
C THR A 19 -6.74 -4.58 10.65
N TYR A 20 -6.48 -5.76 10.08
CA TYR A 20 -7.37 -6.90 10.21
C TYR A 20 -7.58 -7.31 11.67
N ARG A 21 -6.51 -7.30 12.48
CA ARG A 21 -6.56 -7.69 13.90
C ARG A 21 -7.19 -6.65 14.81
N ASN A 22 -6.97 -5.35 14.54
CA ASN A 22 -7.34 -4.29 15.48
C ASN A 22 -8.62 -3.53 15.08
N PHE A 23 -9.08 -3.66 13.84
CA PHE A 23 -10.27 -2.98 13.32
C PHE A 23 -11.26 -3.96 12.68
N ASN A 24 -11.42 -5.14 13.28
CA ASN A 24 -12.42 -6.15 12.90
C ASN A 24 -12.39 -6.55 11.42
N GLY A 25 -11.21 -6.61 10.80
CA GLY A 25 -11.10 -6.92 9.38
C GLY A 25 -11.65 -5.83 8.46
N MET A 26 -11.78 -4.58 8.91
CA MET A 26 -12.36 -3.49 8.13
C MET A 26 -11.43 -2.28 8.02
N VAL A 27 -11.56 -1.52 6.94
CA VAL A 27 -10.90 -0.23 6.78
C VAL A 27 -11.41 0.72 7.86
N PRO A 28 -10.55 1.27 8.73
CA PRO A 28 -10.99 2.15 9.80
C PRO A 28 -11.32 3.55 9.26
N ALA A 29 -12.21 4.26 9.95
CA ALA A 29 -12.46 5.67 9.67
C ALA A 29 -11.28 6.52 10.19
N PRO A 30 -10.65 7.37 9.37
CA PRO A 30 -9.45 8.11 9.77
C PRO A 30 -9.72 9.31 10.70
N GLY A 31 -10.97 9.75 10.81
CA GLY A 31 -11.28 11.08 11.33
C GLY A 31 -10.62 12.17 10.47
N GLU A 32 -10.19 13.26 11.10
CA GLU A 32 -9.46 14.33 10.41
C GLU A 32 -8.02 13.92 10.10
N LEU A 33 -7.63 13.98 8.82
CA LEU A 33 -6.26 13.73 8.39
C LEU A 33 -5.35 14.88 8.83
N ASP A 34 -4.26 14.56 9.52
CA ASP A 34 -3.23 15.55 9.85
C ASP A 34 -2.34 15.88 8.64
N GLU A 35 -1.51 16.91 8.78
CA GLU A 35 -0.61 17.35 7.70
C GLU A 35 0.29 16.23 7.18
N GLN A 36 0.81 15.36 8.05
CA GLN A 36 1.71 14.28 7.64
C GLN A 36 0.97 13.27 6.77
N SER A 37 -0.25 12.90 7.16
CA SER A 37 -1.13 12.02 6.39
C SER A 37 -1.50 12.64 5.05
N GLN A 38 -1.91 13.91 5.04
CA GLN A 38 -2.26 14.63 3.81
C GLN A 38 -1.08 14.73 2.85
N ARG A 39 0.12 15.05 3.34
CA ARG A 39 1.35 15.11 2.53
C ARG A 39 1.66 13.77 1.86
N LEU A 40 1.53 12.67 2.59
CA LEU A 40 1.79 11.33 2.03
C LEU A 40 0.74 10.94 0.98
N LEU A 41 -0.54 11.24 1.22
CA LEU A 41 -1.60 10.96 0.25
C LEU A 41 -1.45 11.79 -1.02
N HIS A 42 -1.10 13.07 -0.89
CA HIS A 42 -0.78 13.93 -2.03
C HIS A 42 0.45 13.41 -2.79
N LYS A 43 1.48 12.91 -2.08
CA LYS A 43 2.62 12.28 -2.73
C LYS A 43 2.23 11.01 -3.49
N ALA A 44 1.29 10.22 -2.98
CA ALA A 44 0.78 9.05 -3.68
C ALA A 44 0.06 9.45 -4.98
N GLU A 45 -0.82 10.44 -4.93
CA GLU A 45 -1.54 10.96 -6.10
C GLU A 45 -0.58 11.49 -7.19
N THR A 46 0.40 12.30 -6.79
CA THR A 46 1.41 12.83 -7.73
C THR A 46 2.29 11.73 -8.31
N THR A 47 2.67 10.73 -7.51
CA THR A 47 3.44 9.56 -7.98
C THR A 47 2.68 8.81 -9.08
N LEU A 48 1.36 8.63 -8.95
CA LEU A 48 0.57 7.93 -9.97
C LEU A 48 0.60 8.68 -11.31
N SER A 49 0.55 10.01 -11.27
CA SER A 49 0.68 10.87 -12.45
C SER A 49 2.10 10.84 -13.05
N ASP A 50 3.12 10.84 -12.20
CA ASP A 50 4.52 10.77 -12.63
C ASP A 50 4.86 9.44 -13.32
N VAL A 51 4.34 8.35 -12.78
CA VAL A 51 4.49 7.00 -13.35
C VAL A 51 3.80 6.90 -14.70
N ASP A 52 2.58 7.44 -14.85
CA ASP A 52 1.87 7.49 -16.13
C ASP A 52 2.72 8.16 -17.22
N ARG A 53 3.24 9.36 -16.92
CA ARG A 53 4.11 10.10 -17.83
C ARG A 53 5.41 9.36 -18.15
N ALA A 54 5.99 8.65 -17.19
CA ALA A 54 7.18 7.85 -17.42
C ALA A 54 6.88 6.65 -18.33
N LEU A 55 5.75 5.96 -18.13
CA LEU A 55 5.30 4.85 -18.96
C LEU A 55 5.01 5.31 -20.39
N TYR A 56 4.34 6.45 -20.57
CA TYR A 56 4.08 7.06 -21.89
C TYR A 56 5.37 7.30 -22.69
N ARG A 57 6.47 7.59 -22.00
CA ARG A 57 7.80 7.83 -22.60
C ARG A 57 8.69 6.57 -22.61
N CYS A 58 8.14 5.39 -22.34
CA CYS A 58 8.87 4.13 -22.20
C CYS A 58 10.03 4.17 -21.17
N SER A 59 9.95 5.08 -20.20
CA SER A 59 10.96 5.25 -19.14
C SER A 59 10.69 4.32 -17.95
N PHE A 60 10.69 3.00 -18.19
CA PHE A 60 10.29 1.99 -17.19
C PHE A 60 11.13 2.02 -15.91
N ARG A 61 12.44 2.24 -16.03
CA ARG A 61 13.34 2.35 -14.86
C ARG A 61 12.96 3.55 -13.99
N GLU A 62 12.53 4.65 -14.59
CA GLU A 62 12.08 5.83 -13.85
C GLU A 62 10.75 5.57 -13.15
N ALA A 63 9.79 4.97 -13.85
CA ALA A 63 8.52 4.55 -13.27
C ALA A 63 8.74 3.69 -12.02
N ILE A 64 9.56 2.63 -12.11
CA ILE A 64 9.86 1.77 -10.97
C ILE A 64 10.53 2.55 -9.83
N ARG A 65 11.46 3.47 -10.11
CA ARG A 65 12.10 4.30 -9.08
C ARG A 65 11.08 5.14 -8.31
N GLN A 66 10.14 5.79 -9.01
CA GLN A 66 9.09 6.59 -8.39
C GLN A 66 8.16 5.75 -7.51
N ILE A 67 7.75 4.58 -7.99
CA ILE A 67 6.90 3.66 -7.22
C ILE A 67 7.62 3.17 -5.96
N MET A 68 8.89 2.77 -6.09
CA MET A 68 9.67 2.31 -4.94
C MET A 68 9.91 3.41 -3.90
N PHE A 69 10.12 4.65 -4.36
CA PHE A 69 10.27 5.80 -3.48
C PHE A 69 9.00 6.04 -2.66
N LEU A 70 7.81 6.00 -3.28
CA LEU A 70 6.54 6.10 -2.55
C LEU A 70 6.38 4.97 -1.51
N ALA A 71 6.74 3.73 -1.85
CA ALA A 71 6.70 2.61 -0.90
C ALA A 71 7.67 2.81 0.28
N GLN A 72 8.82 3.44 0.06
CA GLN A 72 9.76 3.79 1.12
C GLN A 72 9.22 4.90 2.04
N GLU A 73 8.63 5.95 1.46
CA GLU A 73 7.99 7.03 2.21
C GLU A 73 6.85 6.51 3.08
N ALA A 74 6.03 5.60 2.55
CA ALA A 74 4.95 4.96 3.29
C ALA A 74 5.45 4.06 4.44
N ASN A 75 6.57 3.35 4.25
CA ASN A 75 7.21 2.60 5.33
C ASN A 75 7.71 3.54 6.43
N ARG A 76 8.41 4.62 6.07
CA ARG A 76 8.90 5.60 7.04
C ARG A 76 7.75 6.20 7.85
N TYR A 77 6.68 6.64 7.17
CA TYR A 77 5.48 7.13 7.84
C TYR A 77 4.90 6.09 8.80
N LEU A 78 4.76 4.83 8.39
CA LEU A 78 4.20 3.78 9.24
C LEU A 78 5.07 3.52 10.48
N ASP A 79 6.39 3.55 10.32
CA ASP A 79 7.35 3.36 11.41
C ASP A 79 7.36 4.55 12.38
N ASP A 80 7.25 5.78 11.88
CA ASP A 80 7.15 7.00 12.69
C ASP A 80 5.85 7.04 13.50
N GLN A 81 4.72 6.69 12.87
CA GLN A 81 3.41 6.65 13.52
C GLN A 81 3.27 5.48 14.51
N ALA A 82 4.02 4.40 14.27
CA ALA A 82 4.05 3.18 15.07
C ALA A 82 2.68 2.76 15.64
N PRO A 83 1.66 2.49 14.79
CA PRO A 83 0.28 2.30 15.24
C PRO A 83 0.10 1.11 16.19
N TRP A 84 0.98 0.10 16.13
CA TRP A 84 1.02 -1.00 17.12
C TRP A 84 1.31 -0.54 18.56
N LYS A 85 1.94 0.63 18.75
CA LYS A 85 2.15 1.25 20.05
C LYS A 85 0.98 2.16 20.44
N THR A 86 0.44 2.90 19.48
CA THR A 86 -0.59 3.91 19.76
C THR A 86 -1.99 3.32 19.91
N ILE A 87 -2.28 2.14 19.34
CA ILE A 87 -3.62 1.51 19.35
C ILE A 87 -4.24 1.37 20.74
N LYS A 88 -3.42 1.16 21.79
CA LYS A 88 -3.90 1.04 23.17
C LYS A 88 -4.20 2.38 23.85
N LYS A 89 -3.65 3.48 23.35
CA LYS A 89 -3.71 4.81 23.98
C LYS A 89 -4.54 5.81 23.18
N SER A 90 -4.45 5.75 21.86
CA SER A 90 -5.23 6.54 20.92
C SER A 90 -5.55 5.70 19.69
N PRO A 91 -6.66 4.92 19.76
CA PRO A 91 -7.15 4.14 18.62
C PRO A 91 -7.42 4.99 17.38
N GLU A 92 -7.81 6.26 17.55
CA GLU A 92 -8.10 7.21 16.48
C GLU A 92 -6.83 7.56 15.68
N THR A 93 -5.71 7.77 16.38
CA THR A 93 -4.41 7.99 15.73
C THR A 93 -4.00 6.76 14.92
N SER A 94 -4.16 5.56 15.51
CA SER A 94 -3.89 4.30 14.80
C SER A 94 -4.79 4.08 13.59
N ALA A 95 -6.08 4.42 13.71
CA ALA A 95 -7.05 4.33 12.63
C ALA A 95 -6.65 5.23 11.46
N LYS A 96 -6.26 6.47 11.75
CA LYS A 96 -5.75 7.42 10.76
C LYS A 96 -4.51 6.90 10.05
N SER A 97 -3.48 6.46 10.78
CA SER A 97 -2.25 5.95 10.17
C SER A 97 -2.52 4.70 9.32
N ALA A 98 -3.38 3.81 9.80
CA ALA A 98 -3.79 2.62 9.04
C ALA A 98 -4.52 2.99 7.75
N TYR A 99 -5.51 3.87 7.83
CA TYR A 99 -6.24 4.37 6.66
C TYR A 99 -5.30 5.03 5.63
N THR A 100 -4.39 5.90 6.08
CA THR A 100 -3.42 6.58 5.22
C THR A 100 -2.57 5.57 4.47
N VAL A 101 -1.98 4.59 5.15
CA VAL A 101 -1.10 3.60 4.50
C VAL A 101 -1.89 2.66 3.59
N LEU A 102 -3.10 2.24 3.97
CA LEU A 102 -3.99 1.45 3.09
C LEU A 102 -4.34 2.21 1.80
N SER A 103 -4.56 3.52 1.89
CA SER A 103 -4.82 4.38 0.74
C SER A 103 -3.59 4.47 -0.18
N VAL A 104 -2.38 4.61 0.38
CA VAL A 104 -1.14 4.56 -0.39
C VAL A 104 -0.93 3.20 -1.05
N LEU A 105 -1.26 2.10 -0.36
CA LEU A 105 -1.20 0.76 -0.95
C LEU A 105 -2.15 0.60 -2.14
N SER A 106 -3.31 1.26 -2.13
CA SER A 106 -4.21 1.28 -3.29
C SER A 106 -3.56 1.94 -4.52
N VAL A 107 -2.79 3.01 -4.32
CA VAL A 107 -2.00 3.64 -5.40
C VAL A 107 -0.88 2.72 -5.86
N LEU A 108 -0.09 2.16 -4.92
CA LEU A 108 1.03 1.26 -5.24
C LEU A 108 0.56 0.03 -6.03
N LYS A 109 -0.57 -0.56 -5.65
CA LYS A 109 -1.25 -1.63 -6.38
C LYS A 109 -1.44 -1.28 -7.86
N THR A 110 -2.02 -0.12 -8.15
CA THR A 110 -2.27 0.35 -9.52
C THR A 110 -0.96 0.65 -10.25
N ALA A 111 -0.05 1.38 -9.61
CA ALA A 111 1.21 1.80 -10.25
C ALA A 111 2.16 0.62 -10.55
N PHE A 112 2.17 -0.42 -9.71
CA PHE A 112 2.94 -1.64 -9.94
C PHE A 112 2.30 -2.58 -10.98
N TYR A 113 1.03 -2.42 -11.32
CA TYR A 113 0.30 -3.39 -12.16
C TYR A 113 0.98 -3.70 -13.50
N PRO A 114 1.56 -2.73 -14.24
CA PRO A 114 2.28 -3.02 -15.49
C PRO A 114 3.55 -3.87 -15.30
N PHE A 115 4.07 -3.97 -14.08
CA PHE A 115 5.32 -4.65 -13.77
C PHE A 115 5.11 -5.94 -12.95
N LEU A 116 4.11 -5.97 -12.07
CA LEU A 116 3.83 -7.02 -11.10
C LEU A 116 2.33 -7.36 -11.07
N PRO A 117 1.72 -7.77 -12.20
CA PRO A 117 0.27 -7.91 -12.32
C PRO A 117 -0.32 -8.83 -11.25
N PHE A 118 0.29 -10.00 -11.01
CA PHE A 118 -0.22 -10.97 -10.04
C PHE A 118 -0.18 -10.46 -8.59
N SER A 119 0.91 -9.80 -8.19
CA SER A 119 1.01 -9.22 -6.84
C SER A 119 0.07 -8.02 -6.66
N SER A 120 -0.13 -7.24 -7.73
CA SER A 120 -1.11 -6.16 -7.73
C SER A 120 -2.54 -6.68 -7.60
N GLU A 121 -2.93 -7.73 -8.32
CA GLU A 121 -4.26 -8.36 -8.17
C GLU A 121 -4.46 -8.95 -6.77
N LYS A 122 -3.42 -9.59 -6.21
CA LYS A 122 -3.46 -10.09 -4.84
C LYS A 122 -3.66 -8.97 -3.83
N LEU A 123 -2.97 -7.83 -4.00
CA LEU A 123 -3.16 -6.67 -3.14
C LEU A 123 -4.54 -6.02 -3.34
N HIS A 124 -5.05 -5.97 -4.56
CA HIS A 124 -6.41 -5.50 -4.88
C HIS A 124 -7.46 -6.23 -4.06
N THR A 125 -7.40 -7.56 -4.14
CA THR A 125 -8.28 -8.46 -3.40
C THR A 125 -8.07 -8.34 -1.89
N SER A 126 -6.82 -8.25 -1.43
CA SER A 126 -6.50 -8.10 0.00
C SER A 126 -7.08 -6.83 0.60
N LEU A 127 -7.09 -5.73 -0.16
CA LEU A 127 -7.71 -4.47 0.21
C LEU A 127 -9.24 -4.51 0.20
N GLY A 128 -9.85 -5.58 -0.33
CA GLY A 128 -11.31 -5.74 -0.40
C GLY A 128 -11.96 -5.07 -1.60
N PHE A 129 -11.18 -4.74 -2.64
CA PHE A 129 -11.76 -4.28 -3.90
C PHE A 129 -12.33 -5.46 -4.70
N VAL A 130 -13.36 -5.18 -5.48
CA VAL A 130 -14.05 -6.15 -6.35
C VAL A 130 -13.61 -5.93 -7.79
N GLY A 131 -13.53 -7.01 -8.56
CA GLY A 131 -13.07 -7.00 -9.95
C GLY A 131 -11.55 -7.13 -10.02
N SER A 132 -10.97 -6.61 -11.10
CA SER A 132 -9.53 -6.59 -11.34
C SER A 132 -8.94 -5.18 -11.25
N VAL A 133 -7.61 -5.10 -11.10
CA VAL A 133 -6.90 -3.82 -11.17
C VAL A 133 -7.11 -3.13 -12.51
N SER A 134 -7.17 -3.90 -13.60
CA SER A 134 -7.41 -3.36 -14.94
C SER A 134 -8.78 -2.71 -15.10
N GLU A 135 -9.83 -3.30 -14.53
CA GLU A 135 -11.20 -2.77 -14.53
C GLU A 135 -11.31 -1.50 -13.67
N ALA A 136 -10.58 -1.44 -12.55
CA ALA A 136 -10.53 -0.26 -11.71
C ALA A 136 -9.89 0.95 -12.42
N GLY A 137 -8.92 0.68 -13.31
CA GLY A 137 -8.24 1.67 -14.14
C GLY A 137 -7.13 2.45 -13.42
N TRP A 138 -6.51 3.38 -14.16
CA TRP A 138 -5.39 4.20 -13.69
C TRP A 138 -5.88 5.42 -12.87
N LYS A 139 -6.35 5.16 -11.66
CA LYS A 139 -6.83 6.21 -10.76
C LYS A 139 -6.50 5.91 -9.30
N PHE A 140 -6.41 6.96 -8.49
CA PHE A 140 -6.38 6.81 -7.05
C PHE A 140 -7.79 6.47 -6.57
N GLN A 141 -7.96 5.22 -6.09
CA GLN A 141 -9.16 4.77 -5.42
C GLN A 141 -8.88 4.57 -3.93
N SER A 142 -9.30 5.51 -3.09
CA SER A 142 -9.20 5.35 -1.64
C SER A 142 -10.11 4.22 -1.15
N PRO A 143 -9.64 3.32 -0.27
CA PRO A 143 -10.51 2.34 0.39
C PRO A 143 -11.58 3.04 1.21
N VAL A 144 -12.83 2.57 1.12
CA VAL A 144 -13.95 3.19 1.83
C VAL A 144 -13.92 2.75 3.31
N PRO A 145 -14.05 3.65 4.30
CA PRO A 145 -14.22 3.25 5.69
C PRO A 145 -15.36 2.24 5.87
N GLY A 146 -15.11 1.17 6.63
CA GLY A 146 -16.03 0.04 6.79
C GLY A 146 -15.95 -1.03 5.70
N GLN A 147 -15.22 -0.81 4.61
CA GLN A 147 -14.92 -1.83 3.61
C GLN A 147 -14.21 -3.02 4.28
N LYS A 148 -14.70 -4.24 4.03
CA LYS A 148 -14.07 -5.45 4.56
C LYS A 148 -12.76 -5.73 3.82
N LEU A 149 -11.70 -5.93 4.58
CA LEU A 149 -10.43 -6.46 4.12
C LEU A 149 -10.51 -7.98 4.05
N HIS A 150 -9.80 -8.58 3.10
CA HIS A 150 -9.61 -10.02 3.11
C HIS A 150 -8.50 -10.41 4.07
N GLN A 151 -8.47 -11.69 4.45
CA GLN A 151 -7.44 -12.20 5.34
C GLN A 151 -6.05 -11.92 4.76
N PRO A 152 -5.16 -11.23 5.49
CA PRO A 152 -3.84 -10.85 4.99
C PRO A 152 -3.00 -12.07 4.64
N GLN A 153 -2.39 -12.04 3.45
CA GLN A 153 -1.43 -13.03 2.99
C GLN A 153 -0.15 -12.34 2.50
N PRO A 154 1.03 -12.97 2.63
CA PRO A 154 2.26 -12.43 2.05
C PRO A 154 2.14 -12.18 0.55
N LEU A 155 2.56 -11.01 0.07
CA LEU A 155 2.53 -10.67 -1.36
C LEU A 155 3.59 -11.41 -2.18
N PHE A 156 4.75 -11.69 -1.56
CA PHE A 156 5.86 -12.40 -2.18
C PHE A 156 6.23 -13.61 -1.34
N VAL A 157 6.48 -14.73 -2.00
CA VAL A 157 7.08 -15.91 -1.39
C VAL A 157 8.59 -15.73 -1.43
N LYS A 158 9.30 -16.11 -0.38
CA LYS A 158 10.77 -16.14 -0.44
C LYS A 158 11.17 -17.21 -1.46
N LEU A 159 12.11 -16.87 -2.33
CA LEU A 159 12.76 -17.89 -3.15
C LEU A 159 13.58 -18.78 -2.21
N ASP A 160 13.40 -20.10 -2.33
CA ASP A 160 14.27 -21.06 -1.66
C ASP A 160 15.67 -21.00 -2.28
N ASP A 161 16.69 -21.13 -1.45
CA ASP A 161 18.09 -21.12 -1.89
C ASP A 161 18.39 -22.24 -2.89
N SER A 162 17.57 -23.31 -2.92
CA SER A 162 17.64 -24.41 -3.90
C SER A 162 17.27 -24.01 -5.33
N VAL A 163 16.65 -22.85 -5.54
CA VAL A 163 16.26 -22.34 -6.88
C VAL A 163 17.36 -21.44 -7.47
N ILE A 164 18.36 -21.05 -6.66
CA ILE A 164 19.44 -20.13 -7.05
C ILE A 164 20.75 -20.90 -7.33
N ALA A 165 20.74 -22.23 -7.25
CA ALA A 165 21.90 -23.10 -7.49
C ALA A 165 22.15 -23.36 -8.98
#